data_AF-A0A7C6KVX8-F1
#
_entry.id   AF-A0A7C6KVX8-F1
#
_cell.length_a   1.000
_cell.length_b   1.000
_cell.length_c   1.000
_cell.angle_alpha   90.00
_cell.angle_beta   90.00
_cell.angle_gamma   90.00
#
_symmetry.space_group_name_H-M   'P 1'
#
loop_
_entity.id
_entity.type
_entity.pdbx_description
1 polymer ?
#
loop_
_entity_poly.entity_id
_entity_poly.type
_entity_poly.pdbx_seq_one_letter_code
_entity_poly.pdbx_strand_id
1 'polypeptide(L)'
;MESKTYLIGFGVIFPILIIIFQAVIYKKNVRLKLLNEIQEQYLSLIRSQRHDLMNDFQVIYGYIQLNKNEKALEYIRHASQKSQELGALLRINFPELSVLFLKLKALAELKEIEVEFEITEDLTKFKPNLDLLILAYRKAYDLGCAEIEKQSLEERVIYFRPVKREKYYGVLCEAGEKTIFIPFAATNWLKNQFFIWKRLITIKKKGQNFFE
;
A
#
# COMPACT_ATOMS: atom_id res chain seq x y z
N MET A 1 -45.82 42.23 17.42
CA MET A 1 -45.42 40.86 17.82
C MET A 1 -44.28 40.31 16.97
N GLU A 2 -44.16 40.73 15.71
CA GLU A 2 -43.16 40.21 14.75
C GLU A 2 -41.69 40.48 15.11
N SER A 3 -41.36 41.65 15.66
CA SER A 3 -39.96 42.01 16.02
C SER A 3 -39.31 41.08 17.05
N LYS A 4 -40.07 40.53 18.01
CA LYS A 4 -39.54 39.60 19.02
C LYS A 4 -39.22 38.23 18.43
N THR A 5 -39.96 37.80 17.42
CA THR A 5 -39.73 36.52 16.72
C THR A 5 -38.44 36.55 15.90
N TYR A 6 -38.15 37.67 15.23
CA TYR A 6 -36.90 37.86 14.49
C TYR A 6 -35.67 37.91 15.42
N LEU A 7 -35.81 38.51 16.60
CA LEU A 7 -34.73 38.59 17.60
C LEU A 7 -34.33 37.20 18.13
N ILE A 8 -35.32 36.34 18.41
CA ILE A 8 -35.11 34.96 18.89
C ILE A 8 -34.52 34.09 17.77
N GLY A 9 -35.01 34.24 16.53
CA GLY A 9 -34.47 33.54 15.37
C GLY A 9 -32.99 33.87 15.12
N PHE A 10 -32.60 35.14 15.22
CA PHE A 10 -31.21 35.56 15.05
C PHE A 10 -30.30 35.01 16.16
N GLY A 11 -30.78 34.98 17.41
CA GLY A 11 -30.03 34.47 18.56
C GLY A 11 -29.69 32.98 18.49
N VAL A 12 -30.43 32.19 17.72
CA VAL A 12 -30.22 30.73 17.59
C VAL A 12 -29.61 30.34 16.25
N ILE A 13 -30.06 30.95 15.15
CA ILE A 13 -29.58 30.58 13.79
C ILE A 13 -28.14 31.07 13.57
N PHE A 14 -27.81 32.28 14.02
CA PHE A 14 -26.49 32.86 13.84
C PHE A 14 -25.35 32.03 14.51
N PRO A 15 -25.45 31.59 15.78
CA PRO A 15 -24.42 30.72 16.35
C PRO A 15 -24.33 29.35 15.67
N ILE A 16 -25.46 28.79 15.20
CA ILE A 16 -25.44 27.53 14.43
C ILE A 16 -24.65 27.71 13.13
N LEU A 17 -24.85 28.82 12.41
CA LEU A 17 -24.09 29.12 11.21
C LEU A 17 -22.59 29.29 11.50
N ILE A 18 -22.23 29.93 12.61
CA ILE A 18 -20.83 30.05 13.04
C ILE A 18 -20.22 28.68 13.33
N ILE A 19 -20.94 27.80 14.04
CA ILE A 19 -20.47 26.45 14.36
C ILE A 19 -20.25 25.64 13.07
N ILE A 20 -21.19 25.71 12.11
CA ILE A 20 -21.06 25.05 10.81
C ILE A 20 -19.84 25.60 10.06
N PHE A 21 -19.67 26.93 10.04
CA PHE A 21 -18.55 27.58 9.38
C PHE A 21 -17.20 27.18 10.00
N GLN A 22 -17.11 27.17 11.34
CA GLN A 22 -15.93 26.68 12.07
C GLN A 22 -15.66 25.21 11.79
N ALA A 23 -16.69 24.35 11.74
CA ALA A 23 -16.55 22.93 11.40
C ALA A 23 -16.00 22.73 9.97
N VAL A 24 -16.47 23.54 9.01
CA VAL A 24 -15.96 23.51 7.62
C VAL A 24 -14.49 23.95 7.56
N ILE A 25 -14.13 25.04 8.24
CA ILE A 25 -12.74 25.52 8.32
C ILE A 25 -11.85 24.48 9.00
N TYR A 26 -12.30 23.89 10.10
CA TYR A 26 -11.59 22.86 10.82
C TYR A 26 -11.30 21.66 9.93
N LYS A 27 -12.32 21.16 9.21
CA LYS A 27 -12.15 20.03 8.27
C LYS A 27 -11.18 20.37 7.14
N LYS A 28 -11.21 21.60 6.62
CA LYS A 28 -10.25 22.07 5.61
C LYS A 28 -8.82 22.12 6.16
N ASN A 29 -8.62 22.65 7.36
CA ASN A 29 -7.32 22.75 8.00
C ASN A 29 -6.71 21.37 8.29
N VAL A 30 -7.52 20.42 8.78
CA VAL A 30 -7.09 19.02 8.96
C VAL A 30 -6.69 18.41 7.61
N ARG A 31 -7.49 18.63 6.55
CA ARG A 31 -7.17 18.12 5.21
C ARG A 31 -5.88 18.72 4.65
N LEU A 32 -5.66 20.03 4.81
CA LEU A 32 -4.44 20.71 4.39
C LEU A 32 -3.22 20.20 5.14
N LYS A 33 -3.34 19.99 6.46
CA LYS A 33 -2.26 19.41 7.26
C LYS A 33 -1.90 18.00 6.78
N LEU A 34 -2.91 17.17 6.51
CA LEU A 34 -2.71 15.83 5.95
C LEU A 34 -2.02 15.88 4.58
N LEU A 35 -2.43 16.78 3.68
CA LEU A 35 -1.80 16.94 2.38
C LEU A 35 -0.32 17.34 2.52
N ASN A 36 0.00 18.27 3.41
CA ASN A 36 1.37 18.71 3.65
C ASN A 36 2.23 17.58 4.23
N GLU A 37 1.70 16.82 5.20
CA GLU A 37 2.40 15.65 5.76
C GLU A 37 2.69 14.59 4.70
N ILE A 38 1.71 14.30 3.83
CA ILE A 38 1.89 13.39 2.71
C ILE A 38 2.96 13.95 1.76
N GLN A 39 2.89 15.23 1.40
CA GLN A 39 3.85 15.87 0.51
C GLN A 39 5.27 15.81 1.07
N GLU A 40 5.46 16.08 2.36
CA GLU A 40 6.77 15.97 3.02
C GLU A 40 7.28 14.53 3.00
N GLN A 41 6.43 13.54 3.25
CA GLN A 41 6.80 12.12 3.14
C GLN A 41 7.24 11.74 1.72
N TYR A 42 6.55 12.24 0.70
CA TYR A 42 6.96 12.05 -0.70
C TYR A 42 8.30 12.73 -1.00
N LEU A 43 8.49 13.96 -0.54
CA LEU A 43 9.73 14.70 -0.74
C LEU A 43 10.91 14.06 0.00
N SER A 44 10.69 13.49 1.19
CA SER A 44 11.72 12.75 1.91
C SER A 44 12.08 11.45 1.18
N LEU A 45 11.08 10.74 0.64
CA LEU A 45 11.32 9.53 -0.14
C LEU A 45 12.16 9.81 -1.39
N ILE A 46 11.79 10.86 -2.15
CA ILE A 46 12.55 11.30 -3.34
C ILE A 46 13.98 11.70 -2.96
N ARG A 47 14.17 12.37 -1.82
CA ARG A 47 15.51 12.72 -1.31
C ARG A 47 16.34 11.48 -1.01
N SER A 48 15.76 10.49 -0.33
CA SER A 48 16.43 9.21 -0.05
C SER A 48 16.83 8.49 -1.34
N GLN A 49 15.91 8.37 -2.30
CA GLN A 49 16.22 7.72 -3.58
C GLN A 49 17.36 8.42 -4.33
N ARG A 50 17.38 9.77 -4.33
CA ARG A 50 18.47 10.53 -4.96
C ARG A 50 19.80 10.30 -4.26
N HIS A 51 19.80 10.23 -2.94
CA HIS A 51 20.98 9.93 -2.15
C HIS A 51 21.53 8.55 -2.53
N ASP A 52 20.67 7.54 -2.60
CA ASP A 52 21.08 6.17 -2.95
C ASP A 52 21.64 6.10 -4.38
N LEU A 53 20.98 6.76 -5.35
CA LEU A 53 21.48 6.87 -6.71
C LEU A 53 22.84 7.58 -6.81
N MET A 54 23.04 8.65 -6.04
CA MET A 54 24.32 9.34 -6.01
C MET A 54 25.41 8.46 -5.39
N ASN A 55 25.08 7.67 -4.37
CA ASN A 55 26.01 6.71 -3.78
C ASN A 55 26.42 5.64 -4.80
N ASP A 56 25.46 5.07 -5.53
CA ASP A 56 25.74 4.11 -6.60
C ASP A 56 26.71 4.72 -7.64
N PHE A 57 26.47 5.96 -8.07
CA PHE A 57 27.39 6.65 -8.98
C PHE A 57 28.77 6.94 -8.37
N GLN A 58 28.84 7.30 -7.09
CA GLN A 58 30.11 7.51 -6.39
C GLN A 58 30.94 6.22 -6.33
N VAL A 59 30.31 5.09 -6.03
CA VAL A 59 30.98 3.77 -5.99
C VAL A 59 31.48 3.39 -7.38
N ILE A 60 30.63 3.53 -8.40
CA ILE A 60 31.00 3.26 -9.81
C ILE A 60 32.17 4.15 -10.23
N TYR A 61 32.08 5.45 -9.96
CA TYR A 61 33.13 6.42 -10.28
C TYR A 61 34.44 6.07 -9.57
N GLY A 62 34.39 5.69 -8.30
CA GLY A 62 35.57 5.25 -7.54
C GLY A 62 36.23 4.01 -8.15
N TYR A 63 35.45 3.01 -8.61
CA TYR A 63 36.01 1.86 -9.31
C TYR A 63 36.68 2.23 -10.63
N ILE A 64 36.08 3.14 -11.41
CA ILE A 64 36.66 3.63 -12.67
C ILE A 64 37.97 4.39 -12.40
N GLN A 65 38.01 5.29 -11.41
CA GLN A 65 39.24 6.02 -11.04
C GLN A 65 40.39 5.09 -10.62
N LEU A 66 40.07 3.96 -10.01
CA LEU A 66 41.04 2.94 -9.60
C LEU A 66 41.41 1.95 -10.72
N ASN A 67 40.97 2.19 -11.98
CA ASN A 67 41.10 1.27 -13.12
C ASN A 67 40.52 -0.14 -12.86
N LYS A 68 39.56 -0.26 -11.95
CA LYS A 68 38.87 -1.52 -11.62
C LYS A 68 37.60 -1.68 -12.45
N ASN A 69 37.77 -1.64 -13.78
CA ASN A 69 36.65 -1.60 -14.72
C ASN A 69 35.72 -2.81 -14.62
N GLU A 70 36.25 -4.01 -14.36
CA GLU A 70 35.45 -5.23 -14.18
C GLU A 70 34.51 -5.12 -12.97
N LYS A 71 35.00 -4.59 -11.85
CA LYS A 71 34.18 -4.37 -10.64
C LYS A 71 33.14 -3.28 -10.83
N ALA A 72 33.48 -2.21 -11.55
CA ALA A 72 32.49 -1.19 -11.93
C ALA A 72 31.35 -1.81 -12.75
N LEU A 73 31.68 -2.65 -13.73
CA LEU A 73 30.70 -3.32 -14.59
C LEU A 73 29.84 -4.32 -13.82
N GLU A 74 30.43 -5.10 -12.91
CA GLU A 74 29.71 -6.01 -12.02
C GLU A 74 28.72 -5.24 -11.13
N TYR A 75 29.17 -4.14 -10.52
CA TYR A 75 28.32 -3.29 -9.68
C TYR A 75 27.16 -2.66 -10.48
N ILE A 76 27.43 -2.16 -11.69
CA ILE A 76 26.41 -1.63 -12.60
C ILE A 76 25.36 -2.69 -12.93
N ARG A 77 25.77 -3.94 -13.22
CA ARG A 77 24.82 -5.04 -13.50
C ARG A 77 23.92 -5.30 -12.29
N HIS A 78 24.49 -5.40 -11.10
CA HIS A 78 23.74 -5.61 -9.88
C HIS A 78 22.76 -4.46 -9.58
N ALA A 79 23.23 -3.21 -9.67
CA ALA A 79 22.40 -2.02 -9.48
C ALA A 79 21.27 -1.94 -10.53
N SER A 80 21.57 -2.29 -11.78
CA SER A 80 20.58 -2.34 -12.86
C SER A 80 19.52 -3.41 -12.64
N GLN A 81 19.89 -4.59 -12.14
CA GLN A 81 18.95 -5.66 -11.82
C GLN A 81 18.00 -5.24 -10.69
N LYS A 82 18.53 -4.67 -9.60
CA LYS A 82 17.73 -4.10 -8.51
C LYS A 82 16.78 -3.00 -9.03
N SER A 83 17.26 -2.15 -9.94
CA SER A 83 16.45 -1.10 -10.57
C SER A 83 15.36 -1.67 -11.49
N GLN A 84 15.61 -2.78 -12.21
CA GLN A 84 14.61 -3.45 -13.03
C GLN A 84 13.48 -4.09 -12.21
N GLU A 85 13.80 -4.66 -11.06
CA GLU A 85 12.81 -5.23 -10.12
C GLU A 85 11.90 -4.13 -9.54
N LEU A 86 12.50 -3.00 -9.13
CA LEU A 86 11.78 -1.78 -8.75
C LEU A 86 10.95 -1.21 -9.91
N GLY A 87 11.52 -1.17 -11.12
CA GLY A 87 10.84 -0.74 -12.34
C GLY A 87 9.66 -1.63 -12.70
N ALA A 88 9.72 -2.94 -12.43
CA ALA A 88 8.59 -3.86 -12.61
C ALA A 88 7.41 -3.48 -11.71
N LEU A 89 7.67 -3.14 -10.45
CA LEU A 89 6.65 -2.62 -9.51
C LEU A 89 6.03 -1.31 -9.98
N LEU A 90 6.80 -0.45 -10.65
CA LEU A 90 6.33 0.82 -11.22
C LEU A 90 5.59 0.65 -12.57
N ARG A 91 5.76 -0.48 -13.27
CA ARG A 91 5.03 -0.83 -14.51
C ARG A 91 3.61 -1.34 -14.26
N ILE A 92 3.17 -1.43 -13.01
CA ILE A 92 1.78 -1.71 -12.68
C ILE A 92 0.94 -0.54 -13.22
N ASN A 93 -0.10 -0.88 -13.98
CA ASN A 93 -0.98 0.09 -14.65
C ASN A 93 -1.80 0.99 -13.69
N PHE A 94 -1.58 0.88 -12.38
CA PHE A 94 -2.17 1.72 -11.33
C PHE A 94 -1.02 2.28 -10.47
N PRO A 95 -0.56 3.52 -10.72
CA PRO A 95 0.53 4.13 -9.96
C PRO A 95 0.29 4.10 -8.44
N GLU A 96 -0.95 4.23 -7.99
CA GLU A 96 -1.33 4.18 -6.58
C GLU A 96 -1.09 2.80 -5.95
N LEU A 97 -1.23 1.71 -6.73
CA LEU A 97 -0.87 0.36 -6.27
C LEU A 97 0.64 0.18 -6.21
N SER A 98 1.40 0.75 -7.16
CA SER A 98 2.86 0.75 -7.08
C SER A 98 3.36 1.45 -5.81
N VAL A 99 2.80 2.62 -5.49
CA VAL A 99 3.13 3.33 -4.24
C VAL A 99 2.75 2.49 -3.03
N LEU A 100 1.57 1.85 -3.03
CA LEU A 100 1.17 0.95 -1.95
C LEU A 100 2.19 -0.18 -1.77
N PHE A 101 2.58 -0.88 -2.83
CA PHE A 101 3.50 -2.02 -2.74
C PHE A 101 4.88 -1.59 -2.23
N LEU A 102 5.41 -0.48 -2.72
CA LEU A 102 6.65 0.11 -2.21
C LEU A 102 6.55 0.43 -0.71
N LYS A 103 5.44 1.03 -0.29
CA LYS A 103 5.18 1.32 1.13
C LYS A 103 5.09 0.05 1.98
N LEU A 104 4.42 -0.99 1.48
CA LEU A 104 4.31 -2.26 2.19
C LEU A 104 5.66 -2.96 2.32
N LYS A 105 6.50 -2.95 1.27
CA LYS A 105 7.89 -3.45 1.36
C LYS A 105 8.68 -2.69 2.43
N ALA A 106 8.67 -1.36 2.39
CA ALA A 106 9.39 -0.54 3.37
C ALA A 106 8.91 -0.79 4.82
N LEU A 107 7.59 -0.97 5.03
CA LEU A 107 7.06 -1.32 6.35
C LEU A 107 7.45 -2.72 6.81
N ALA A 108 7.62 -3.66 5.89
CA ALA A 108 8.03 -5.03 6.17
C ALA A 108 9.52 -5.12 6.50
N GLU A 109 10.36 -4.36 5.79
CA GLU A 109 11.79 -4.23 6.07
C GLU A 109 12.05 -3.77 7.51
N LEU A 110 11.27 -2.82 8.03
CA LEU A 110 11.33 -2.39 9.44
C LEU A 110 11.01 -3.51 10.45
N LYS A 111 10.36 -4.58 10.00
CA LYS A 111 10.00 -5.77 10.79
C LYS A 111 10.88 -6.98 10.48
N GLU A 112 11.91 -6.81 9.65
CA GLU A 112 12.75 -7.90 9.13
C GLU A 112 11.90 -8.97 8.41
N ILE A 113 10.88 -8.52 7.67
CA ILE A 113 10.01 -9.36 6.84
C ILE A 113 10.27 -9.00 5.38
N GLU A 114 10.62 -9.99 4.57
CA GLU A 114 10.72 -9.83 3.12
C GLU A 114 9.35 -9.96 2.48
N VAL A 115 9.07 -9.09 1.50
CA VAL A 115 7.79 -9.06 0.80
C VAL A 115 7.99 -9.07 -0.69
N GLU A 116 7.31 -9.99 -1.35
CA GLU A 116 7.30 -10.15 -2.80
C GLU A 116 5.90 -10.02 -3.39
N PHE A 117 5.80 -9.35 -4.54
CA PHE A 117 4.57 -9.17 -5.26
C PHE A 117 4.72 -9.76 -6.66
N GLU A 118 3.85 -10.71 -7.00
CA GLU A 118 3.72 -11.21 -8.36
C GLU A 118 2.91 -10.21 -9.18
N ILE A 119 3.56 -9.61 -10.19
CA ILE A 119 2.97 -8.60 -11.05
C ILE A 119 2.54 -9.25 -12.36
N THR A 120 1.27 -9.62 -12.45
CA THR A 120 0.68 -10.06 -13.72
C THR A 120 -0.04 -8.90 -14.40
N GLU A 121 0.16 -8.75 -15.72
CA GLU A 121 -0.50 -7.74 -16.57
C GLU A 121 -2.04 -7.77 -16.52
N ASP A 122 -2.60 -8.88 -16.04
CA ASP A 122 -4.04 -9.17 -15.97
C ASP A 122 -4.84 -8.29 -15.00
N LEU A 123 -4.19 -7.54 -14.10
CA LEU A 123 -4.85 -6.60 -13.16
C LEU A 123 -5.67 -5.51 -13.88
N THR A 124 -5.29 -5.14 -15.11
CA THR A 124 -5.96 -4.07 -15.87
C THR A 124 -7.23 -4.45 -16.59
N LYS A 125 -7.37 -5.73 -16.95
CA LYS A 125 -8.49 -6.18 -17.78
C LYS A 125 -9.85 -5.99 -17.11
N PHE A 126 -9.86 -5.72 -15.81
CA PHE A 126 -11.08 -5.68 -15.01
C PHE A 126 -11.54 -4.28 -14.58
N LYS A 127 -10.80 -3.20 -14.91
CA LYS A 127 -11.01 -1.85 -14.34
C LYS A 127 -11.49 -1.93 -12.87
N PRO A 128 -10.78 -2.65 -11.98
CA PRO A 128 -11.27 -2.80 -10.62
C PRO A 128 -11.32 -1.41 -9.96
N ASN A 129 -12.27 -1.19 -9.07
CA ASN A 129 -12.25 0.02 -8.25
C ASN A 129 -10.94 0.02 -7.45
N LEU A 130 -10.12 1.04 -7.66
CA LEU A 130 -8.79 1.17 -7.08
C LEU A 130 -8.80 1.06 -5.55
N ASP A 131 -9.82 1.61 -4.89
CA ASP A 131 -9.98 1.55 -3.43
C ASP A 131 -10.08 0.10 -2.93
N LEU A 132 -10.73 -0.75 -3.70
CA LEU A 132 -10.97 -2.16 -3.39
C LEU A 132 -9.69 -2.98 -3.49
N LEU A 133 -8.87 -2.70 -4.50
CA LEU A 133 -7.55 -3.31 -4.65
C LEU A 133 -6.66 -2.92 -3.48
N ILE A 134 -6.56 -1.62 -3.21
CA ILE A 134 -5.74 -1.09 -2.11
C ILE A 134 -6.14 -1.74 -0.78
N LEU A 135 -7.44 -1.82 -0.51
CA LEU A 135 -7.96 -2.39 0.73
C LEU A 135 -7.66 -3.89 0.84
N ALA A 136 -7.82 -4.65 -0.24
CA ALA A 136 -7.55 -6.08 -0.23
C ALA A 136 -6.06 -6.39 -0.03
N TYR A 137 -5.16 -5.72 -0.74
CA TYR A 137 -3.71 -5.89 -0.57
C TYR A 137 -3.25 -5.49 0.83
N ARG A 138 -3.74 -4.34 1.34
CA ARG A 138 -3.42 -3.92 2.71
C ARG A 138 -3.92 -4.93 3.75
N LYS A 139 -5.13 -5.47 3.57
CA LYS A 139 -5.67 -6.46 4.50
C LYS A 139 -4.89 -7.77 4.46
N ALA A 140 -4.49 -8.20 3.26
CA ALA A 140 -3.69 -9.40 3.06
C ALA A 140 -2.34 -9.25 3.76
N TYR A 141 -1.71 -8.09 3.63
CA TYR A 141 -0.48 -7.73 4.34
C TYR A 141 -0.62 -7.78 5.86
N ASP A 142 -1.63 -7.09 6.42
CA ASP A 142 -1.83 -7.05 7.87
C ASP A 142 -2.00 -8.48 8.44
N LEU A 143 -2.73 -9.34 7.73
CA LEU A 143 -2.94 -10.74 8.12
C LEU A 143 -1.68 -11.59 7.94
N GLY A 144 -0.94 -11.40 6.85
CA GLY A 144 0.31 -12.11 6.58
C GLY A 144 1.37 -11.81 7.63
N CYS A 145 1.58 -10.53 7.96
CA CYS A 145 2.53 -10.14 9.00
C CYS A 145 2.13 -10.71 10.36
N ALA A 146 0.85 -10.60 10.75
CA ALA A 146 0.37 -11.14 12.01
C ALA A 146 0.46 -12.68 12.07
N GLU A 147 0.58 -13.36 10.93
CA GLU A 147 0.77 -14.79 10.85
C GLU A 147 2.25 -15.18 10.96
N ILE A 148 3.14 -14.47 10.26
CA ILE A 148 4.60 -14.62 10.39
C ILE A 148 5.06 -14.33 11.81
N GLU A 149 4.55 -13.27 12.45
CA GLU A 149 4.93 -12.87 13.82
C GLU A 149 4.60 -13.94 14.88
N LYS A 150 3.67 -14.87 14.59
CA LYS A 150 3.32 -15.99 15.49
C LYS A 150 4.21 -17.22 15.29
N GLN A 151 4.98 -17.26 14.21
CA GLN A 151 5.79 -18.41 13.81
C GLN A 151 7.27 -18.06 14.04
N SER A 152 8.01 -18.94 14.73
CA SER A 152 9.46 -18.82 14.84
C SER A 152 10.12 -19.34 13.57
N LEU A 153 10.00 -18.59 12.48
CA LEU A 153 10.61 -18.92 11.19
C LEU A 153 12.01 -18.28 11.10
N GLU A 154 12.97 -19.04 10.54
CA GLU A 154 14.30 -18.52 10.18
C GLU A 154 14.20 -17.54 9.00
N GLU A 155 13.29 -17.79 8.05
CA GLU A 155 13.00 -16.89 6.93
C GLU A 155 11.57 -16.34 7.02
N ARG A 156 11.47 -15.01 7.09
CA ARG A 156 10.20 -14.29 7.22
C ARG A 156 9.80 -13.68 5.89
N VAL A 157 9.23 -14.50 5.01
CA VAL A 157 8.84 -14.05 3.67
C VAL A 157 7.33 -14.12 3.46
N ILE A 158 6.78 -13.06 2.85
CA ILE A 158 5.38 -12.98 2.44
C ILE A 158 5.29 -12.77 0.93
N TYR A 159 4.57 -13.66 0.25
CA TYR A 159 4.37 -13.60 -1.20
C TYR A 159 2.92 -13.26 -1.54
N PHE A 160 2.72 -12.27 -2.42
CA PHE A 160 1.40 -11.88 -2.91
C PHE A 160 1.21 -12.27 -4.37
N ARG A 161 0.14 -12.99 -4.67
CA ARG A 161 -0.25 -13.39 -6.03
C ARG A 161 -1.67 -12.94 -6.35
N PRO A 162 -1.91 -12.17 -7.43
CA PRO A 162 -3.27 -11.95 -7.93
C PRO A 162 -3.83 -13.25 -8.51
N VAL A 163 -5.06 -13.63 -8.16
CA VAL A 163 -5.69 -14.87 -8.62
C VAL A 163 -7.05 -14.58 -9.23
N LYS A 164 -7.31 -15.20 -10.40
CA LYS A 164 -8.59 -15.17 -11.11
C LYS A 164 -9.13 -16.60 -11.25
N ARG A 165 -10.34 -16.87 -10.73
CA ARG A 165 -11.11 -18.07 -11.06
C ARG A 165 -12.60 -17.74 -11.24
N GLU A 166 -13.15 -18.18 -12.37
CA GLU A 166 -14.55 -18.04 -12.80
C GLU A 166 -15.17 -16.64 -12.57
N LYS A 167 -15.77 -16.41 -11.39
CA LYS A 167 -16.50 -15.18 -10.99
C LYS A 167 -15.81 -14.35 -9.90
N TYR A 168 -14.69 -14.81 -9.36
CA TYR A 168 -14.00 -14.14 -8.26
C TYR A 168 -12.56 -13.79 -8.64
N TYR A 169 -12.22 -12.53 -8.38
CA TYR A 169 -10.87 -11.98 -8.49
C TYR A 169 -10.42 -11.63 -7.08
N GLY A 170 -9.16 -11.91 -6.72
CA GLY A 170 -8.65 -11.64 -5.38
C GLY A 170 -7.13 -11.66 -5.31
N VAL A 171 -6.61 -11.39 -4.12
CA VAL A 171 -5.19 -11.54 -3.78
C VAL A 171 -5.02 -12.76 -2.89
N LEU A 172 -4.06 -13.61 -3.26
CA LEU A 172 -3.52 -14.68 -2.45
C LEU A 172 -2.27 -14.16 -1.75
N CYS A 173 -2.16 -14.40 -0.45
CA CYS A 173 -1.02 -14.06 0.38
C CYS A 173 -0.49 -15.34 1.03
N GLU A 174 0.72 -15.75 0.67
CA GLU A 174 1.42 -16.87 1.28
C GLU A 174 2.37 -16.32 2.35
N ALA A 175 2.18 -16.75 3.61
CA ALA A 175 2.91 -16.28 4.78
C ALA A 175 3.32 -17.51 5.61
N GLY A 176 4.58 -17.94 5.47
CA GLY A 176 5.10 -19.13 6.16
C GLY A 176 4.32 -20.39 5.77
N GLU A 177 3.76 -21.08 6.77
CA GLU A 177 2.94 -22.28 6.55
C GLU A 177 1.47 -21.99 6.19
N LYS A 178 1.05 -20.73 6.07
CA LYS A 178 -0.34 -20.39 5.77
C LYS A 178 -0.47 -19.64 4.46
N THR A 179 -1.63 -19.82 3.87
CA THR A 179 -2.04 -19.06 2.70
C THR A 179 -3.39 -18.40 3.02
N ILE A 180 -3.55 -17.17 2.58
CA ILE A 180 -4.68 -16.30 2.88
C ILE A 180 -5.24 -15.81 1.55
N PHE A 181 -6.52 -16.04 1.30
CA PHE A 181 -7.20 -15.52 0.11
C PHE A 181 -8.14 -14.38 0.48
N ILE A 182 -8.02 -13.25 -0.24
CA ILE A 182 -8.90 -12.09 -0.09
C ILE A 182 -9.53 -11.75 -1.45
N PRO A 183 -10.85 -12.00 -1.62
CA PRO A 183 -11.54 -11.61 -2.85
C PRO A 183 -11.75 -10.09 -2.93
N PHE A 184 -11.47 -9.50 -4.10
CA PHE A 184 -11.72 -8.08 -4.36
C PHE A 184 -13.22 -7.75 -4.35
N ALA A 185 -14.11 -8.67 -4.74
CA ALA A 185 -15.56 -8.43 -4.71
C ALA A 185 -16.12 -8.25 -3.29
N ALA A 186 -15.49 -8.84 -2.27
CA ALA A 186 -15.91 -8.67 -0.87
C ALA A 186 -15.75 -7.23 -0.37
N THR A 187 -15.00 -6.39 -1.08
CA THR A 187 -14.75 -5.02 -0.68
C THR A 187 -15.88 -4.04 -1.09
N ASN A 188 -16.71 -4.37 -2.09
CA ASN A 188 -17.96 -3.61 -2.34
C ASN A 188 -18.93 -3.72 -1.15
N TRP A 189 -18.86 -4.82 -0.40
CA TRP A 189 -19.58 -5.03 0.86
C TRP A 189 -18.92 -4.33 2.06
N LEU A 190 -17.65 -3.91 1.97
CA LEU A 190 -16.93 -3.24 3.05
C LEU A 190 -17.32 -1.77 3.25
N LYS A 191 -18.01 -1.16 2.27
CA LYS A 191 -18.64 0.16 2.46
C LYS A 191 -19.86 0.10 3.38
N ASN A 192 -20.54 -1.04 3.49
CA ASN A 192 -21.64 -1.27 4.42
C ASN A 192 -21.12 -2.03 5.65
N GLN A 193 -20.68 -1.28 6.67
CA GLN A 193 -20.17 -1.87 7.91
C GLN A 193 -21.17 -2.85 8.55
N PHE A 194 -20.71 -4.07 8.83
CA PHE A 194 -20.75 -4.82 10.10
C PHE A 194 -20.71 -6.34 9.83
N PHE A 195 -19.76 -7.02 10.49
CA PHE A 195 -19.88 -8.41 10.92
C PHE A 195 -19.90 -9.58 9.90
N ILE A 196 -19.19 -9.55 8.76
CA ILE A 196 -19.02 -10.76 7.90
C ILE A 196 -17.58 -10.96 7.40
N TRP A 197 -16.58 -10.62 8.22
CA TRP A 197 -15.16 -10.77 7.81
C TRP A 197 -14.67 -12.23 7.85
N LYS A 198 -15.17 -13.04 8.80
CA LYS A 198 -14.71 -14.42 9.00
C LYS A 198 -15.16 -15.40 7.92
N ARG A 199 -16.21 -15.07 7.15
CA ARG A 199 -16.83 -16.02 6.21
C ARG A 199 -16.26 -15.96 4.79
N LEU A 200 -15.55 -14.87 4.45
CA LEU A 200 -15.02 -14.62 3.11
C LEU A 200 -13.48 -14.69 3.04
N ILE A 201 -12.80 -14.53 4.17
CA ILE A 201 -11.35 -14.72 4.26
C ILE A 201 -11.11 -16.20 4.51
N THR A 202 -10.48 -16.86 3.55
CA THR A 202 -10.07 -18.26 3.71
C THR A 202 -8.61 -18.30 4.13
N ILE A 203 -8.33 -18.96 5.25
CA ILE A 203 -6.98 -19.23 5.73
C ILE A 203 -6.81 -20.75 5.74
N LYS A 204 -5.85 -21.28 4.99
CA LYS A 204 -5.52 -22.72 5.01
C LYS A 204 -4.01 -22.92 5.20
N LYS A 205 -3.61 -24.15 5.51
CA LYS A 205 -2.20 -24.54 5.47
C LYS A 205 -1.68 -24.47 4.02
N LYS A 206 -0.43 -24.10 3.86
CA LYS A 206 0.28 -24.04 2.57
C LYS A 206 0.21 -25.41 1.90
N GLY A 207 -0.14 -25.42 0.62
CA GLY A 207 -0.35 -26.64 -0.16
C GLY A 207 -1.74 -27.28 -0.06
N GLN A 208 -2.62 -26.84 0.84
CA GLN A 208 -4.03 -27.24 0.79
C GLN A 208 -4.79 -26.45 -0.27
N ASN A 209 -5.55 -27.14 -1.12
CA ASN A 209 -6.42 -26.49 -2.08
C ASN A 209 -7.40 -25.57 -1.35
N PHE A 210 -7.37 -24.28 -1.67
CA PHE A 210 -8.33 -23.30 -1.13
C PHE A 210 -9.77 -23.57 -1.54
N PHE A 211 -9.93 -24.39 -2.58
CA PHE A 211 -11.16 -24.57 -3.33
C PHE A 211 -11.40 -26.09 -3.49
N GLU A 212 -12.03 -26.68 -2.47
CA GLU A 212 -12.90 -27.87 -2.58
C GLU A 212 -14.34 -27.37 -2.51
#